data_AF-A0A165A3P0-F1
#
_entry.id   AF-A0A165A3P0-F1
#
_cell.length_a   1.000
_cell.length_b   1.000
_cell.length_c   1.000
_cell.angle_alpha   90.00
_cell.angle_beta   90.00
_cell.angle_gamma   90.00
#
_symmetry.space_group_name_H-M   'P 1'
#
loop_
_entity.id
_entity.type
_entity.pdbx_description
1 polymer ?
#
loop_
_entity_poly.entity_id
_entity_poly.type
_entity_poly.pdbx_seq_one_letter_code
_entity_poly.pdbx_strand_id
1 'polypeptide(L)'
;MAVQLKSTSLSTFKTFVYALAIVGSVKNIRLLPRSSRRRKSSPGLLDVAANYTDPSSIKTALFPALLPPVYASLRSKNAQVAEVLSSPLLMLLPHGIRLEVAMYLVTSALQARVRRSPLNKHLPPIWWFNTVANTLLLWSFLRHRKSFPRTYESLLLRHPSYAPSYMSNEQLHAFLSRDTWLPLSPQNQPEHGYEKGHKYLYCATLHPTDPNCLRVYLKAWLTESLKAAKWVGGFNALTIVLTRRKDLTKNPTKVFKSWFTSTLRNTAFVVGSINSAWGGCCLIQRLVGPQGYLGIDVSAVNQLLFSGSIASFWILALLPQRRGEISLYVSRLSILCLWDVWRRSGGIHLKYGEILLAAGAWAQLASMRKQGARVPGFVGMGLNLIDKA
;
A
#
# COMPACT_ATOMS: atom_id res chain seq x y z
N MET A 1 41.03 -4.03 2.04
CA MET A 1 40.71 -3.98 0.60
C MET A 1 39.84 -5.20 0.29
N ALA A 2 38.63 -4.98 -0.25
CA ALA A 2 37.56 -5.95 -0.59
C ALA A 2 36.82 -6.68 0.55
N VAL A 3 35.48 -6.81 0.61
CA VAL A 3 34.33 -6.27 -0.13
C VAL A 3 33.10 -6.36 0.80
N GLN A 4 32.30 -5.29 0.86
CA GLN A 4 30.96 -5.21 1.45
C GLN A 4 29.95 -6.16 0.80
N LEU A 5 28.85 -6.47 1.51
CA LEU A 5 27.47 -6.73 1.03
C LEU A 5 26.85 -7.95 1.73
N LYS A 6 26.10 -7.75 2.83
CA LYS A 6 25.03 -8.63 3.30
C LYS A 6 24.30 -8.07 4.53
N SER A 7 23.47 -7.03 4.38
CA SER A 7 22.51 -6.67 5.46
C SER A 7 21.23 -5.93 5.05
N THR A 8 21.02 -5.59 3.77
CA THR A 8 19.86 -4.77 3.33
C THR A 8 18.71 -5.53 2.68
N SER A 9 18.82 -6.86 2.53
CA SER A 9 17.81 -7.70 1.89
C SER A 9 16.67 -8.13 2.84
N LEU A 10 16.90 -8.21 4.15
CA LEU A 10 15.93 -8.76 5.10
C LEU A 10 14.92 -7.73 5.64
N SER A 11 15.28 -6.44 5.69
CA SER A 11 14.36 -5.38 6.16
C SER A 11 13.41 -4.92 5.05
N THR A 12 13.88 -4.82 3.81
CA THR A 12 13.04 -4.48 2.64
C THR A 12 12.06 -5.61 2.29
N PHE A 13 12.47 -6.87 2.51
CA PHE A 13 11.57 -8.02 2.41
C PHE A 13 10.51 -8.01 3.52
N LYS A 14 10.86 -7.69 4.78
CA LYS A 14 9.89 -7.55 5.88
C LYS A 14 8.88 -6.44 5.61
N THR A 15 9.29 -5.29 5.09
CA THR A 15 8.38 -4.18 4.78
C THR A 15 7.47 -4.47 3.57
N PHE A 16 7.97 -5.19 2.57
CA PHE A 16 7.18 -5.71 1.44
C PHE A 16 6.22 -6.84 1.88
N VAL A 17 6.65 -7.70 2.82
CA VAL A 17 5.81 -8.69 3.51
C VAL A 17 4.79 -8.01 4.40
N TYR A 18 5.06 -6.86 5.03
CA TYR A 18 4.06 -6.11 5.80
C TYR A 18 3.03 -5.43 4.88
N ALA A 19 3.45 -4.88 3.74
CA ALA A 19 2.54 -4.38 2.71
C ALA A 19 1.68 -5.51 2.10
N LEU A 20 2.26 -6.71 1.89
CA LEU A 20 1.54 -7.89 1.41
C LEU A 20 0.78 -8.65 2.50
N ALA A 21 1.15 -8.52 3.77
CA ALA A 21 0.43 -9.05 4.92
C ALA A 21 -0.70 -8.10 5.29
N ILE A 22 -0.66 -6.80 5.00
CA ILE A 22 -1.87 -5.96 5.10
C ILE A 22 -2.87 -6.33 3.99
N VAL A 23 -2.39 -6.79 2.84
CA VAL A 23 -3.20 -7.32 1.72
C VAL A 23 -3.48 -8.84 1.85
N GLY A 24 -2.82 -9.54 2.78
CA GLY A 24 -2.77 -11.01 2.89
C GLY A 24 -3.04 -11.57 4.29
N SER A 25 -3.19 -10.73 5.32
CA SER A 25 -3.49 -11.14 6.72
C SER A 25 -4.96 -11.43 6.93
N VAL A 26 -5.65 -11.97 5.92
CA VAL A 26 -6.97 -12.58 6.10
C VAL A 26 -6.81 -14.08 5.97
N LYS A 27 -6.84 -14.74 7.14
CA LYS A 27 -6.81 -16.19 7.42
C LYS A 27 -5.43 -16.83 7.56
N ASN A 28 -4.82 -16.70 8.75
CA ASN A 28 -4.54 -17.84 9.65
C ASN A 28 -3.46 -17.48 10.68
N ILE A 29 -3.87 -17.22 11.91
CA ILE A 29 -3.08 -17.60 13.09
C ILE A 29 -3.96 -18.51 13.93
N ARG A 30 -3.88 -19.81 13.63
CA ARG A 30 -4.09 -20.92 14.56
C ARG A 30 -3.76 -22.20 13.79
N LEU A 31 -3.08 -23.11 14.49
CA LEU A 31 -2.70 -24.48 14.11
C LEU A 31 -1.25 -24.65 13.61
N LEU A 32 -0.33 -24.74 14.58
CA LEU A 32 0.76 -25.73 14.54
C LEU A 32 0.62 -26.62 15.80
N PRO A 33 0.85 -27.95 15.71
CA PRO A 33 0.79 -28.83 16.85
C PRO A 33 2.09 -28.74 17.67
N ARG A 34 1.94 -28.76 19.00
CA ARG A 34 3.01 -28.96 19.98
C ARG A 34 3.53 -30.39 19.85
N SER A 35 4.82 -30.57 19.53
CA SER A 35 5.57 -31.74 19.96
C SER A 35 6.89 -31.31 20.61
N SER A 36 7.18 -31.94 21.74
CA SER A 36 8.27 -31.62 22.65
C SER A 36 9.56 -32.32 22.26
N ARG A 37 10.72 -31.65 22.42
CA ARG A 37 11.91 -32.22 23.09
C ARG A 37 12.94 -31.13 23.42
N ARG A 38 13.44 -31.18 24.66
CA ARG A 38 14.39 -30.25 25.30
C ARG A 38 15.79 -30.32 24.70
N ARG A 39 16.44 -29.17 24.49
CA ARG A 39 17.88 -28.94 24.77
C ARG A 39 18.16 -27.44 24.94
N LYS A 40 18.99 -27.08 25.93
CA LYS A 40 19.35 -25.71 26.34
C LYS A 40 20.46 -25.13 25.43
N SER A 41 20.29 -23.91 24.91
CA SER A 41 21.34 -22.86 24.76
C SER A 41 20.87 -21.67 23.91
N SER A 42 21.14 -20.45 24.42
CA SER A 42 21.09 -19.10 23.82
C SER A 42 19.75 -18.58 23.25
N PRO A 43 19.36 -17.30 23.51
CA PRO A 43 18.06 -16.77 23.11
C PRO A 43 17.98 -16.67 21.58
N GLY A 44 17.22 -17.57 20.98
CA GLY A 44 17.06 -17.69 19.54
C GLY A 44 16.06 -16.69 18.98
N LEU A 45 16.11 -16.48 17.66
CA LEU A 45 15.24 -15.60 16.87
C LEU A 45 13.72 -15.84 17.09
N LEU A 46 13.34 -16.99 17.66
CA LEU A 46 11.96 -17.34 18.04
C LEU A 46 11.52 -16.69 19.37
N ASP A 47 12.43 -16.40 20.30
CA ASP A 47 12.11 -15.65 21.54
C ASP A 47 11.87 -14.16 21.24
N VAL A 48 12.59 -13.59 20.26
CA VAL A 48 12.36 -12.22 19.80
C VAL A 48 11.14 -12.13 18.88
N ALA A 49 10.87 -13.16 18.07
CA ALA A 49 9.62 -13.26 17.32
C ALA A 49 8.42 -13.42 18.26
N ALA A 50 8.53 -14.19 19.35
CA ALA A 50 7.51 -14.28 20.39
C ALA A 50 7.24 -12.94 21.09
N ASN A 51 8.25 -12.05 21.17
CA ASN A 51 8.11 -10.70 21.74
C ASN A 51 7.49 -9.66 20.77
N TYR A 52 7.37 -9.96 19.46
CA TYR A 52 6.74 -9.05 18.47
C TYR A 52 5.48 -9.64 17.80
N THR A 53 5.32 -10.95 17.80
CA THR A 53 4.00 -11.61 17.73
C THR A 53 3.48 -11.84 19.13
N ASP A 54 3.62 -10.82 19.99
CA ASP A 54 3.02 -10.88 21.30
C ASP A 54 1.50 -11.03 21.07
N PRO A 55 0.86 -12.06 21.65
CA PRO A 55 -0.58 -12.16 21.72
C PRO A 55 -1.23 -10.83 22.15
N SER A 56 -0.50 -9.96 22.86
CA SER A 56 -0.91 -8.59 23.16
C SER A 56 -1.27 -7.77 21.91
N SER A 57 -0.52 -7.76 20.81
CA SER A 57 -0.83 -6.89 19.65
C SER A 57 -2.13 -7.29 18.93
N ILE A 58 -2.41 -8.59 18.89
CA ILE A 58 -3.69 -9.15 18.41
C ILE A 58 -4.81 -8.95 19.44
N LYS A 59 -4.51 -9.06 20.74
CA LYS A 59 -5.42 -8.67 21.84
C LYS A 59 -5.69 -7.16 21.89
N THR A 60 -4.78 -6.33 21.38
CA THR A 60 -4.88 -4.86 21.35
C THR A 60 -5.68 -4.41 20.12
N ALA A 61 -5.62 -5.16 19.01
CA ALA A 61 -6.57 -5.02 17.91
C ALA A 61 -7.97 -5.58 18.25
N LEU A 62 -8.05 -6.57 19.15
CA LEU A 62 -9.29 -7.01 19.83
C LEU A 62 -9.59 -6.12 21.03
N PHE A 63 -9.52 -4.82 20.79
CA PHE A 63 -9.54 -3.71 21.71
C PHE A 63 -10.65 -3.69 22.80
N PRO A 64 -11.79 -4.39 22.63
CA PRO A 64 -12.73 -4.60 23.74
C PRO A 64 -12.39 -5.73 24.72
N ALA A 65 -11.34 -6.50 24.45
CA ALA A 65 -10.96 -7.71 25.19
C ALA A 65 -10.02 -7.47 26.38
N LEU A 66 -9.63 -6.22 26.67
CA LEU A 66 -8.82 -5.90 27.85
C LEU A 66 -9.64 -5.87 29.15
N LEU A 67 -10.95 -5.66 29.06
CA LEU A 67 -11.92 -5.89 30.14
C LEU A 67 -13.21 -6.53 29.58
N PRO A 68 -13.14 -7.79 29.10
CA PRO A 68 -14.28 -8.44 28.43
C PRO A 68 -15.60 -8.38 29.21
N PRO A 69 -15.65 -8.64 30.54
CA PRO A 69 -16.93 -8.62 31.25
C PRO A 69 -17.49 -7.20 31.44
N VAL A 70 -16.63 -6.20 31.66
CA VAL A 70 -17.03 -4.79 31.81
C VAL A 70 -17.54 -4.25 30.48
N TYR A 71 -16.82 -4.52 29.40
CA TYR A 71 -17.22 -4.11 28.07
C TYR A 71 -18.50 -4.83 27.60
N ALA A 72 -18.65 -6.14 27.85
CA ALA A 72 -19.87 -6.88 27.56
C ALA A 72 -21.07 -6.32 28.33
N SER A 73 -20.90 -5.99 29.61
CA SER A 73 -21.94 -5.36 30.47
C SER A 73 -22.32 -3.95 30.01
N LEU A 74 -21.34 -3.12 29.60
CA LEU A 74 -21.61 -1.80 29.02
C LEU A 74 -22.30 -1.91 27.66
N ARG A 75 -21.86 -2.85 26.81
CA ARG A 75 -22.39 -3.06 25.46
C ARG A 75 -23.83 -3.60 25.48
N SER A 76 -24.16 -4.47 26.43
CA SER A 76 -25.52 -4.99 26.61
C SER A 76 -26.51 -3.87 26.97
N LYS A 77 -26.07 -2.89 27.78
CA LYS A 77 -26.87 -1.70 28.13
C LYS A 77 -26.93 -0.69 26.99
N ASN A 78 -25.78 -0.25 26.47
CA ASN A 78 -25.70 0.67 25.35
C ASN A 78 -24.40 0.49 24.55
N ALA A 79 -24.50 -0.25 23.45
CA ALA A 79 -23.38 -0.49 22.54
C ALA A 79 -22.67 0.78 22.06
N GLN A 80 -23.38 1.89 21.79
CA GLN A 80 -22.75 3.12 21.31
C GLN A 80 -21.87 3.76 22.40
N VAL A 81 -22.35 3.77 23.65
CA VAL A 81 -21.59 4.28 24.79
C VAL A 81 -20.38 3.39 25.07
N ALA A 82 -20.55 2.06 25.02
CA ALA A 82 -19.44 1.12 25.16
C ALA A 82 -18.36 1.33 24.10
N GLU A 83 -18.76 1.60 22.86
CA GLU A 83 -17.85 1.90 21.75
C GLU A 83 -17.09 3.21 21.94
N VAL A 84 -17.78 4.29 22.31
CA VAL A 84 -17.14 5.58 22.57
C VAL A 84 -16.18 5.48 23.77
N LEU A 85 -16.59 4.81 24.84
CA LEU A 85 -15.76 4.62 26.04
C LEU A 85 -14.60 3.65 25.83
N SER A 86 -14.63 2.80 24.80
CA SER A 86 -13.47 2.00 24.44
C SER A 86 -12.37 2.86 23.79
N SER A 87 -12.73 3.92 23.07
CA SER A 87 -11.79 4.72 22.27
C SER A 87 -10.58 5.31 23.02
N PRO A 88 -10.65 5.75 24.30
CA PRO A 88 -9.48 6.26 25.02
C PRO A 88 -8.39 5.21 25.21
N LEU A 89 -8.72 3.92 25.17
CA LEU A 89 -7.72 2.85 25.21
C LEU A 89 -6.77 2.91 24.01
N LEU A 90 -7.09 3.66 22.94
CA LEU A 90 -6.24 3.82 21.76
C LEU A 90 -5.00 4.60 22.16
N MET A 91 -5.07 5.40 23.23
CA MET A 91 -3.91 6.11 23.78
C MET A 91 -2.75 5.17 24.14
N LEU A 92 -3.03 3.88 24.43
CA LEU A 92 -2.00 2.87 24.69
C LEU A 92 -1.18 2.51 23.44
N LEU A 93 -1.68 2.83 22.25
CA LEU A 93 -0.98 2.59 20.99
C LEU A 93 -0.09 3.79 20.61
N PRO A 94 1.07 3.55 19.96
CA PRO A 94 1.87 4.60 19.33
C PRO A 94 1.03 5.44 18.36
N HIS A 95 1.30 6.75 18.28
CA HIS A 95 0.50 7.70 17.47
C HIS A 95 0.30 7.24 16.01
N GLY A 96 1.35 6.72 15.36
CA GLY A 96 1.23 6.22 13.97
C GLY A 96 0.19 5.10 13.83
N ILE A 97 0.20 4.13 14.75
CA ILE A 97 -0.75 3.01 14.75
C ILE A 97 -2.16 3.51 15.07
N ARG A 98 -2.32 4.45 16.02
CA ARG A 98 -3.63 5.05 16.33
C ARG A 98 -4.28 5.67 15.11
N LEU A 99 -3.51 6.45 14.36
CA LEU A 99 -4.00 7.17 13.20
C LEU A 99 -4.40 6.19 12.09
N GLU A 100 -3.61 5.15 11.83
CA GLU A 100 -3.96 4.10 10.87
C GLU A 100 -5.25 3.36 11.25
N VAL A 101 -5.40 3.00 12.53
CA VAL A 101 -6.62 2.36 13.05
C VAL A 101 -7.81 3.29 12.89
N ALA A 102 -7.71 4.55 13.31
CA ALA A 102 -8.77 5.54 13.19
C ALA A 102 -9.24 5.68 11.73
N MET A 103 -8.30 5.83 10.80
CA MET A 103 -8.61 5.95 9.37
C MET A 103 -9.21 4.67 8.81
N TYR A 104 -8.76 3.50 9.25
CA TYR A 104 -9.37 2.23 8.88
C TYR A 104 -10.83 2.14 9.33
N LEU A 105 -11.14 2.55 10.57
CA LEU A 105 -12.50 2.56 11.09
C LEU A 105 -13.38 3.56 10.36
N VAL A 106 -12.93 4.80 10.20
CA VAL A 106 -13.66 5.87 9.50
C VAL A 106 -14.01 5.45 8.08
N THR A 107 -13.03 4.98 7.32
CA THR A 107 -13.28 4.54 5.93
C THR A 107 -14.17 3.30 5.86
N SER A 108 -14.10 2.39 6.84
CA SER A 108 -15.00 1.23 6.91
C SER A 108 -16.44 1.65 7.21
N ALA A 109 -16.61 2.61 8.13
CA ALA A 109 -17.90 3.20 8.48
C ALA A 109 -18.53 3.93 7.29
N LEU A 110 -17.73 4.75 6.59
CA LEU A 110 -18.14 5.43 5.38
C LEU A 110 -18.52 4.45 4.28
N GLN A 111 -17.67 3.44 4.01
CA GLN A 111 -17.96 2.42 3.00
C GLN A 111 -19.27 1.68 3.31
N ALA A 112 -19.48 1.28 4.57
CA ALA A 112 -20.69 0.60 4.99
C ALA A 112 -21.93 1.49 4.79
N ARG A 113 -21.86 2.76 5.19
CA ARG A 113 -22.95 3.75 5.04
C ARG A 113 -23.28 3.98 3.57
N VAL A 114 -22.25 4.23 2.78
CA VAL A 114 -22.37 4.52 1.35
C VAL A 114 -23.03 3.37 0.61
N ARG A 115 -22.63 2.12 0.87
CA ARG A 115 -23.23 0.94 0.23
C ARG A 115 -24.74 0.79 0.44
N ARG A 116 -25.28 1.38 1.52
CA ARG A 116 -26.71 1.36 1.84
C ARG A 116 -27.45 2.61 1.34
N SER A 117 -26.73 3.65 0.98
CA SER A 117 -27.31 4.90 0.52
C SER A 117 -27.72 4.79 -0.96
N PRO A 118 -28.79 5.48 -1.40
CA PRO A 118 -29.09 5.64 -2.82
C PRO A 118 -27.92 6.28 -3.60
N LEU A 119 -27.06 7.05 -2.92
CA LEU A 119 -25.85 7.64 -3.49
C LEU A 119 -24.92 6.61 -4.12
N ASN A 120 -24.94 5.35 -3.67
CA ASN A 120 -24.08 4.30 -4.23
C ASN A 120 -24.25 4.13 -5.75
N LYS A 121 -25.43 4.45 -6.30
CA LYS A 121 -25.71 4.38 -7.74
C LYS A 121 -25.02 5.50 -8.54
N HIS A 122 -24.72 6.63 -7.90
CA HIS A 122 -24.12 7.81 -8.52
C HIS A 122 -22.63 7.94 -8.26
N LEU A 123 -22.04 7.02 -7.48
CA LEU A 123 -20.61 7.08 -7.22
C LEU A 123 -19.82 6.72 -8.46
N PRO A 124 -18.68 7.40 -8.67
CA PRO A 124 -17.70 6.97 -9.65
C PRO A 124 -17.31 5.50 -9.44
N PRO A 125 -16.93 4.80 -10.51
CA PRO A 125 -16.46 3.43 -10.38
C PRO A 125 -15.21 3.36 -9.50
N ILE A 126 -15.01 2.23 -8.82
CA ILE A 126 -13.97 2.05 -7.79
C ILE A 126 -12.53 2.32 -8.27
N TRP A 127 -12.29 2.16 -9.57
CA TRP A 127 -10.99 2.46 -10.19
C TRP A 127 -10.72 3.96 -10.21
N TRP A 128 -11.75 4.81 -10.30
CA TRP A 128 -11.62 6.26 -10.30
C TRP A 128 -11.07 6.75 -8.96
N PHE A 129 -11.61 6.23 -7.85
CA PHE A 129 -11.10 6.51 -6.50
C PHE A 129 -9.64 6.10 -6.33
N ASN A 130 -9.24 4.96 -6.92
CA ASN A 130 -7.84 4.54 -6.89
C ASN A 130 -6.94 5.51 -7.66
N THR A 131 -7.37 5.93 -8.86
CA THR A 131 -6.62 6.90 -9.67
C THR A 131 -6.42 8.20 -8.89
N VAL A 132 -7.51 8.79 -8.38
CA VAL A 132 -7.43 10.05 -7.61
C VAL A 132 -6.54 9.88 -6.37
N ALA A 133 -6.73 8.80 -5.60
CA ALA A 133 -5.91 8.56 -4.42
C ALA A 133 -4.43 8.40 -4.76
N ASN A 134 -4.11 7.69 -5.84
CA ASN A 134 -2.73 7.51 -6.28
C ASN A 134 -2.12 8.82 -6.80
N THR A 135 -2.89 9.64 -7.52
CA THR A 135 -2.48 10.99 -7.94
C THR A 135 -2.12 11.84 -6.72
N LEU A 136 -2.95 11.85 -5.68
CA LEU A 136 -2.72 12.59 -4.44
C LEU A 136 -1.49 12.07 -3.67
N LEU A 137 -1.25 10.75 -3.69
CA LEU A 137 -0.04 10.15 -3.13
C LEU A 137 1.21 10.60 -3.89
N LEU A 138 1.19 10.53 -5.22
CA LEU A 138 2.33 10.98 -6.04
C LEU A 138 2.58 12.47 -5.88
N TRP A 139 1.53 13.28 -5.74
CA TRP A 139 1.65 14.71 -5.44
C TRP A 139 2.30 14.94 -4.08
N SER A 140 1.86 14.20 -3.06
CA SER A 140 2.48 14.25 -1.73
C SER A 140 3.94 13.81 -1.77
N PHE A 141 4.27 12.76 -2.53
CA PHE A 141 5.63 12.29 -2.74
C PHE A 141 6.52 13.35 -3.38
N LEU A 142 6.07 13.97 -4.47
CA LEU A 142 6.86 14.94 -5.25
C LEU A 142 6.99 16.29 -4.54
N ARG A 143 5.90 16.82 -3.98
CA ARG A 143 5.87 18.17 -3.38
C ARG A 143 6.17 18.19 -1.89
N HIS A 144 5.84 17.12 -1.17
CA HIS A 144 5.88 17.08 0.29
C HIS A 144 6.49 15.78 0.82
N ARG A 145 7.68 15.40 0.31
CA ARG A 145 8.38 14.15 0.65
C ARG A 145 8.38 13.80 2.13
N LYS A 146 8.53 14.77 3.03
CA LYS A 146 8.56 14.55 4.48
C LYS A 146 7.24 14.01 5.05
N SER A 147 6.11 14.27 4.39
CA SER A 147 4.78 13.76 4.72
C SER A 147 4.48 12.41 4.06
N PHE A 148 5.41 11.89 3.25
CA PHE A 148 5.22 10.66 2.52
C PHE A 148 5.83 9.47 3.28
N PRO A 149 5.15 8.29 3.32
CA PRO A 149 5.66 7.11 4.01
C PRO A 149 6.98 6.62 3.41
N ARG A 150 8.05 6.60 4.20
CA ARG A 150 9.40 6.14 3.77
C ARG A 150 9.39 4.71 3.20
N THR A 151 8.54 3.86 3.75
CA THR A 151 8.28 2.51 3.24
C THR A 151 7.84 2.54 1.77
N TYR A 152 6.86 3.38 1.46
CA TYR A 152 6.28 3.47 0.13
C TYR A 152 7.23 4.20 -0.83
N GLU A 153 7.94 5.21 -0.36
CA GLU A 153 9.02 5.88 -1.11
C GLU A 153 10.06 4.88 -1.59
N SER A 154 10.53 4.02 -0.68
CA SER A 154 11.53 3.02 -1.03
C SER A 154 11.02 2.06 -2.12
N LEU A 155 9.72 1.79 -2.14
CA LEU A 155 9.11 0.94 -3.16
C LEU A 155 9.03 1.63 -4.52
N LEU A 156 8.69 2.92 -4.55
CA LEU A 156 8.65 3.71 -5.78
C LEU A 156 10.06 3.90 -6.37
N LEU A 157 11.07 4.12 -5.53
CA LEU A 157 12.42 4.47 -5.97
C LEU A 157 13.36 3.27 -6.19
N ARG A 158 13.24 2.17 -5.43
CA ARG A 158 14.22 1.05 -5.49
C ARG A 158 13.84 -0.08 -6.44
N HIS A 159 12.55 -0.32 -6.66
CA HIS A 159 12.10 -1.51 -7.38
C HIS A 159 12.10 -1.41 -8.91
N PRO A 160 11.89 -0.25 -9.55
CA PRO A 160 11.95 -0.21 -10.99
C PRO A 160 13.39 -0.48 -11.43
N SER A 161 13.61 -1.47 -12.31
CA SER A 161 14.84 -1.53 -13.12
C SER A 161 15.05 -0.27 -13.98
N TYR A 162 14.04 0.59 -14.02
CA TYR A 162 14.05 1.92 -14.63
C TYR A 162 14.72 3.00 -13.77
N ALA A 163 14.91 2.76 -12.47
CA ALA A 163 15.58 3.70 -11.58
C ALA A 163 17.11 3.57 -11.74
N PRO A 164 17.84 4.66 -11.98
CA PRO A 164 19.29 4.61 -12.19
C PRO A 164 20.00 4.13 -10.91
N SER A 165 20.83 3.09 -11.04
CA SER A 165 21.56 2.50 -9.90
C SER A 165 22.64 3.41 -9.32
N TYR A 166 23.09 4.39 -10.08
CA TYR A 166 24.14 5.33 -9.69
C TYR A 166 23.62 6.51 -8.85
N MET A 167 22.31 6.71 -8.79
CA MET A 167 21.70 7.85 -8.13
C MET A 167 21.16 7.46 -6.75
N SER A 168 21.43 8.27 -5.72
CA SER A 168 20.81 8.08 -4.42
C SER A 168 19.29 8.33 -4.51
N ASN A 169 18.50 7.77 -3.59
CA ASN A 169 17.06 8.04 -3.53
C ASN A 169 16.75 9.54 -3.39
N GLU A 170 17.66 10.30 -2.75
CA GLU A 170 17.50 11.74 -2.55
C GLU A 170 17.76 12.52 -3.83
N GLN A 171 18.82 12.17 -4.55
CA GLN A 171 19.12 12.73 -5.87
C GLN A 171 18.01 12.40 -6.87
N LEU A 172 17.50 11.16 -6.85
CA LEU A 172 16.43 10.72 -7.74
C LEU A 172 15.12 11.42 -7.43
N HIS A 173 14.77 11.54 -6.14
CA HIS A 173 13.61 12.33 -5.74
C HIS A 173 13.75 13.80 -6.16
N ALA A 174 14.90 14.43 -5.93
CA ALA A 174 15.16 15.80 -6.32
C ALA A 174 15.05 15.99 -7.85
N PHE A 175 15.54 15.02 -8.63
CA PHE A 175 15.42 15.00 -10.08
C PHE A 175 13.95 14.92 -10.53
N LEU A 176 13.17 14.00 -9.95
CA LEU A 176 11.74 13.83 -10.26
C LEU A 176 10.89 15.02 -9.82
N SER A 177 11.34 15.76 -8.81
CA SER A 177 10.61 16.88 -8.21
C SER A 177 10.94 18.24 -8.84
N ARG A 178 11.72 18.26 -9.93
CA ARG A 178 12.05 19.50 -10.64
C ARG A 178 10.82 20.09 -11.32
N ASP A 179 10.62 21.39 -11.08
CA ASP A 179 9.56 22.19 -11.70
C ASP A 179 9.88 22.63 -13.12
N THR A 180 11.14 22.51 -13.53
CA THR A 180 11.59 22.92 -14.86
C THR A 180 11.89 21.69 -15.71
N TRP A 181 11.30 21.67 -16.90
CA TRP A 181 11.76 20.80 -17.97
C TRP A 181 13.11 21.30 -18.48
N LEU A 182 14.06 20.38 -18.70
CA LEU A 182 15.37 20.73 -19.26
C LEU A 182 15.60 19.91 -20.53
N PRO A 183 15.77 20.57 -21.70
CA PRO A 183 16.24 19.88 -22.89
C PRO A 183 17.63 19.32 -22.61
N LEU A 184 17.96 18.22 -23.28
CA LEU A 184 19.34 17.80 -23.35
C LEU A 184 20.11 18.84 -24.17
N SER A 185 21.01 19.58 -23.53
CA SER A 185 21.83 20.62 -24.17
C SER A 185 23.27 20.53 -23.67
N PRO A 186 24.25 21.18 -24.31
CA PRO A 186 25.62 21.24 -23.80
C PRO A 186 25.71 21.74 -22.35
N GLN A 187 24.77 22.60 -21.94
CA GLN A 187 24.68 23.15 -20.58
C GLN A 187 23.93 22.23 -19.61
N ASN A 188 23.09 21.33 -20.12
CA ASN A 188 22.21 20.45 -19.33
C ASN A 188 22.45 18.98 -19.71
N GLN A 189 23.49 18.38 -19.15
CA GLN A 189 23.85 16.98 -19.36
C GLN A 189 23.79 16.16 -18.06
N PRO A 190 23.54 14.85 -18.14
CA PRO A 190 23.71 13.96 -17.00
C PRO A 190 25.17 13.94 -16.54
N GLU A 191 25.40 14.05 -15.23
CA GLU A 191 26.76 14.08 -14.65
C GLU A 191 27.58 12.82 -14.94
N HIS A 192 26.94 11.67 -15.17
CA HIS A 192 27.61 10.37 -15.33
C HIS A 192 27.84 9.97 -16.79
N GLY A 193 27.64 10.89 -17.72
CA GLY A 193 27.68 10.60 -19.15
C GLY A 193 26.49 9.76 -19.61
N TYR A 194 26.30 9.69 -20.92
CA TYR A 194 25.20 8.96 -21.55
C TYR A 194 25.62 8.54 -22.97
N GLU A 195 25.02 7.48 -23.47
CA GLU A 195 25.26 6.99 -24.82
C GLU A 195 24.68 7.96 -25.87
N LYS A 196 25.42 8.18 -26.97
CA LYS A 196 24.95 9.05 -28.04
C LYS A 196 23.66 8.48 -28.66
N GLY A 197 22.60 9.29 -28.69
CA GLY A 197 21.30 8.90 -29.24
C GLY A 197 20.10 9.32 -28.39
N HIS A 198 20.30 9.68 -27.13
CA HIS A 198 19.26 10.30 -26.31
C HIS A 198 18.89 11.69 -26.84
N LYS A 199 17.57 11.96 -26.95
CA LYS A 199 17.04 13.28 -27.32
C LYS A 199 16.60 14.13 -26.12
N TYR A 200 16.35 13.49 -24.99
CA TYR A 200 15.75 14.12 -23.81
C TYR A 200 16.58 13.84 -22.56
N LEU A 201 16.75 14.85 -21.70
CA LEU A 201 17.54 14.75 -20.47
C LEU A 201 17.03 13.65 -19.54
N TYR A 202 15.72 13.48 -19.45
CA TYR A 202 15.11 12.50 -18.55
C TYR A 202 15.40 11.06 -18.98
N CYS A 203 15.31 10.77 -20.28
CA CYS A 203 15.72 9.48 -20.81
C CYS A 203 17.23 9.23 -20.59
N ALA A 204 18.05 10.24 -20.89
CA ALA A 204 19.51 10.16 -20.70
C ALA A 204 19.88 9.95 -19.22
N THR A 205 19.10 10.51 -18.30
CA THR A 205 19.32 10.34 -16.85
C THR A 205 18.83 8.96 -16.39
N LEU A 206 17.63 8.53 -16.77
CA LEU A 206 17.07 7.28 -16.24
C LEU A 206 17.71 6.01 -16.82
N HIS A 207 18.08 6.02 -18.10
CA HIS A 207 18.64 4.86 -18.77
C HIS A 207 19.79 5.25 -19.72
N PRO A 208 20.93 5.74 -19.19
CA PRO A 208 22.02 6.33 -19.98
C PRO A 208 22.69 5.38 -20.98
N THR A 209 22.51 4.06 -20.82
CA THR A 209 23.20 3.02 -21.61
C THR A 209 22.35 2.44 -22.74
N ASP A 210 21.11 2.91 -22.95
CA ASP A 210 20.27 2.44 -24.05
C ASP A 210 19.32 3.57 -24.48
N PRO A 211 19.52 4.15 -25.68
CA PRO A 211 18.67 5.23 -26.17
C PRO A 211 17.25 4.77 -26.53
N ASN A 212 17.00 3.46 -26.67
CA ASN A 212 15.70 2.92 -27.03
C ASN A 212 14.80 2.73 -25.81
N CYS A 213 14.00 3.75 -25.51
CA CYS A 213 13.07 3.76 -24.35
C CYS A 213 12.11 2.56 -24.32
N LEU A 214 11.65 2.08 -25.49
CA LEU A 214 10.73 0.93 -25.57
C LEU A 214 11.44 -0.37 -25.21
N ARG A 215 12.67 -0.55 -25.68
CA ARG A 215 13.50 -1.71 -25.32
C ARG A 215 13.77 -1.75 -23.81
N VAL A 216 14.16 -0.61 -23.24
CA VAL A 216 14.37 -0.46 -21.78
C VAL A 216 13.08 -0.77 -21.02
N TYR A 217 11.94 -0.22 -21.45
CA TYR A 217 10.64 -0.49 -20.85
C TYR A 217 10.26 -1.98 -20.88
N LEU A 218 10.35 -2.64 -22.04
CA LEU A 218 10.01 -4.06 -22.16
C LEU A 218 10.96 -4.95 -21.35
N LYS A 219 12.26 -4.64 -21.34
CA LYS A 219 13.26 -5.34 -20.52
C LYS A 219 12.96 -5.17 -19.03
N ALA A 220 12.67 -3.95 -18.58
CA ALA A 220 12.27 -3.68 -17.20
C ALA A 220 10.96 -4.41 -16.83
N TRP A 221 9.98 -4.39 -17.73
CA TRP A 221 8.71 -5.07 -17.51
C TRP A 221 8.87 -6.57 -17.37
N LEU A 222 9.66 -7.22 -18.24
CA LEU A 222 9.90 -8.66 -18.19
C LEU A 222 10.69 -9.06 -16.94
N THR A 223 11.79 -8.37 -16.66
CA THR A 223 12.67 -8.68 -15.52
C THR A 223 11.96 -8.47 -14.19
N GLU A 224 11.24 -7.38 -14.02
CA GLU A 224 10.47 -7.11 -12.80
C GLU A 224 9.25 -8.03 -12.69
N SER A 225 8.61 -8.40 -13.80
CA SER A 225 7.51 -9.39 -13.80
C SER A 225 7.98 -10.74 -13.25
N LEU A 226 9.15 -11.23 -13.66
CA LEU A 226 9.70 -12.49 -13.17
C LEU A 226 10.04 -12.42 -11.67
N LYS A 227 10.63 -11.31 -11.21
CA LYS A 227 10.94 -11.11 -9.78
C LYS A 227 9.66 -11.01 -8.94
N ALA A 228 8.69 -10.22 -9.38
CA ALA A 228 7.42 -10.03 -8.68
C ALA A 228 6.57 -11.31 -8.68
N ALA A 229 6.53 -12.06 -9.79
CA ALA A 229 5.78 -13.31 -9.89
C ALA A 229 6.24 -14.37 -8.87
N LYS A 230 7.56 -14.46 -8.58
CA LYS A 230 8.07 -15.37 -7.54
C LYS A 230 7.46 -15.05 -6.17
N TRP A 231 7.44 -13.77 -5.79
CA TRP A 231 6.89 -13.34 -4.51
C TRP A 231 5.38 -13.44 -4.47
N VAL A 232 4.69 -12.83 -5.43
CA VAL A 232 3.22 -12.85 -5.53
C VAL A 232 2.69 -14.28 -5.63
N GLY A 233 3.36 -15.12 -6.41
CA GLY A 233 3.05 -16.54 -6.55
C GLY A 233 3.20 -17.28 -5.23
N GLY A 234 4.30 -17.06 -4.51
CA GLY A 234 4.51 -17.64 -3.17
C GLY A 234 3.41 -17.26 -2.18
N PHE A 235 3.03 -15.98 -2.09
CA PHE A 235 1.95 -15.53 -1.20
C PHE A 235 0.58 -16.08 -1.59
N ASN A 236 0.25 -16.09 -2.88
CA ASN A 236 -0.99 -16.68 -3.36
C ASN A 236 -1.04 -18.19 -3.10
N ALA A 237 0.07 -18.90 -3.30
CA ALA A 237 0.19 -20.33 -3.04
C ALA A 237 -0.02 -20.60 -1.55
N LEU A 238 0.65 -19.85 -0.67
CA LEU A 238 0.48 -19.96 0.77
C LEU A 238 -0.97 -19.74 1.18
N THR A 239 -1.62 -18.70 0.65
CA THR A 239 -3.02 -18.40 0.94
C THR A 239 -3.95 -19.56 0.55
N ILE A 240 -3.72 -20.16 -0.63
CA ILE A 240 -4.50 -21.31 -1.11
C ILE A 240 -4.24 -22.54 -0.26
N VAL A 241 -2.98 -22.83 0.06
CA VAL A 241 -2.60 -23.93 0.97
C VAL A 241 -3.17 -23.70 2.36
N LEU A 242 -3.40 -22.47 2.80
CA LEU A 242 -3.95 -22.20 4.13
C LEU A 242 -5.48 -22.26 4.18
N THR A 243 -6.14 -21.84 3.10
CA THR A 243 -7.59 -21.62 3.10
C THR A 243 -8.39 -22.65 2.31
N ARG A 244 -7.74 -23.37 1.38
CA ARG A 244 -8.38 -24.26 0.40
C ARG A 244 -7.69 -25.63 0.32
N ARG A 245 -7.12 -26.13 1.42
CA ARG A 245 -6.47 -27.48 1.47
C ARG A 245 -7.36 -28.60 0.94
N LYS A 246 -8.64 -28.58 1.30
CA LYS A 246 -9.61 -29.59 0.88
C LYS A 246 -9.92 -29.51 -0.63
N ASP A 247 -9.78 -28.33 -1.23
CA ASP A 247 -9.99 -28.17 -2.68
C ASP A 247 -8.75 -28.62 -3.46
N LEU A 248 -7.55 -28.52 -2.87
CA LEU A 248 -6.31 -29.01 -3.46
C LEU A 248 -6.34 -30.53 -3.69
N THR A 249 -6.94 -31.28 -2.76
CA THR A 249 -7.07 -32.74 -2.91
C THR A 249 -8.20 -33.13 -3.87
N LYS A 250 -9.29 -32.36 -3.91
CA LYS A 250 -10.46 -32.67 -4.75
C LYS A 250 -10.30 -32.26 -6.21
N ASN A 251 -9.70 -31.11 -6.48
CA ASN A 251 -9.63 -30.52 -7.83
C ASN A 251 -8.32 -29.71 -8.03
N PRO A 252 -7.16 -30.37 -8.10
CA PRO A 252 -5.86 -29.70 -8.14
C PRO A 252 -5.69 -28.78 -9.36
N THR A 253 -6.20 -29.18 -10.53
CA THR A 253 -6.11 -28.40 -11.78
C THR A 253 -6.85 -27.07 -11.69
N LYS A 254 -8.04 -27.06 -11.08
CA LYS A 254 -8.84 -25.86 -10.85
C LYS A 254 -8.14 -24.90 -9.89
N VAL A 255 -7.54 -25.44 -8.82
CA VAL A 255 -6.80 -24.64 -7.85
C VAL A 255 -5.53 -24.06 -8.46
N PHE A 256 -4.78 -24.84 -9.24
CA PHE A 256 -3.61 -24.37 -9.98
C PHE A 256 -3.96 -23.27 -10.97
N LYS A 257 -5.00 -23.46 -11.80
CA LYS A 257 -5.47 -22.42 -12.74
C LYS A 257 -5.87 -21.13 -12.00
N SER A 258 -6.56 -21.25 -10.87
CA SER A 258 -6.92 -20.10 -10.03
C SER A 258 -5.70 -19.41 -9.43
N TRP A 259 -4.72 -20.17 -8.95
CA TRP A 259 -3.47 -19.65 -8.41
C TRP A 259 -2.67 -18.91 -9.49
N PHE A 260 -2.49 -19.54 -10.65
CA PHE A 260 -1.72 -19.01 -11.76
C PHE A 260 -2.34 -17.73 -12.32
N THR A 261 -3.65 -17.74 -12.59
CA THR A 261 -4.37 -16.54 -13.06
C THR A 261 -4.36 -15.41 -12.03
N SER A 262 -4.52 -15.72 -10.73
CA SER A 262 -4.41 -14.72 -9.67
C SER A 262 -2.99 -14.14 -9.57
N THR A 263 -1.97 -14.97 -9.75
CA THR A 263 -0.57 -14.55 -9.71
C THR A 263 -0.24 -13.66 -10.89
N LEU A 264 -0.62 -14.06 -12.12
CA LEU A 264 -0.44 -13.24 -13.31
C LEU A 264 -1.13 -11.87 -13.20
N ARG A 265 -2.40 -11.83 -12.75
CA ARG A 265 -3.15 -10.57 -12.59
C ARG A 265 -2.52 -9.64 -11.54
N ASN A 266 -2.14 -10.18 -10.38
CA ASN A 266 -1.50 -9.39 -9.33
C ASN A 266 -0.12 -8.90 -9.75
N THR A 267 0.68 -9.73 -10.44
CA THR A 267 1.98 -9.32 -10.99
C THR A 267 1.82 -8.24 -12.05
N ALA A 268 0.90 -8.43 -13.01
CA ALA A 268 0.61 -7.45 -14.05
C ALA A 268 0.15 -6.12 -13.47
N PHE A 269 -0.68 -6.14 -12.41
CA PHE A 269 -1.07 -4.93 -11.70
C PHE A 269 0.15 -4.20 -11.10
N VAL A 270 0.96 -4.88 -10.28
CA VAL A 270 2.10 -4.24 -9.59
C VAL A 270 3.15 -3.76 -10.57
N VAL A 271 3.60 -4.63 -11.46
CA VAL A 271 4.69 -4.35 -12.40
C VAL A 271 4.22 -3.41 -13.51
N GLY A 272 2.98 -3.55 -13.97
CA GLY A 272 2.35 -2.64 -14.91
C GLY A 272 2.22 -1.23 -14.33
N SER A 273 1.66 -1.08 -13.12
CA SER A 273 1.52 0.24 -12.49
C SER A 273 2.87 0.95 -12.31
N ILE A 274 3.89 0.25 -11.81
CA ILE A 274 5.20 0.87 -11.59
C ILE A 274 5.86 1.19 -12.93
N ASN A 275 6.05 0.21 -13.82
CA ASN A 275 6.79 0.46 -15.06
C ASN A 275 6.06 1.40 -16.00
N SER A 276 4.72 1.39 -16.05
CA SER A 276 3.98 2.38 -16.85
C SER A 276 4.10 3.79 -16.28
N ALA A 277 4.20 3.97 -14.95
CA ALA A 277 4.46 5.28 -14.36
C ALA A 277 5.83 5.84 -14.78
N TRP A 278 6.87 5.01 -14.76
CA TRP A 278 8.22 5.40 -15.16
C TRP A 278 8.37 5.56 -16.68
N GLY A 279 8.00 4.54 -17.45
CA GLY A 279 8.09 4.55 -18.91
C GLY A 279 7.14 5.55 -19.57
N GLY A 280 6.01 5.86 -18.95
CA GLY A 280 5.07 6.87 -19.43
C GLY A 280 5.66 8.28 -19.39
N CYS A 281 6.62 8.57 -18.50
CA CYS A 281 7.34 9.84 -18.54
C CYS A 281 8.12 10.02 -19.86
N CYS A 282 8.84 8.98 -20.29
CA CYS A 282 9.54 8.96 -21.58
C CYS A 282 8.55 9.07 -22.77
N LEU A 283 7.39 8.42 -22.66
CA LEU A 283 6.34 8.51 -23.68
C LEU A 283 5.76 9.93 -23.79
N ILE A 284 5.44 10.57 -22.67
CA ILE A 284 4.92 11.94 -22.62
C ILE A 284 5.92 12.89 -23.26
N GLN A 285 7.21 12.77 -22.94
CA GLN A 285 8.25 13.60 -23.57
C GLN A 285 8.32 13.42 -25.08
N ARG A 286 8.15 12.18 -25.55
CA ARG A 286 8.13 11.90 -26.99
C ARG A 286 6.89 12.44 -27.69
N LEU A 287 5.72 12.40 -27.03
CA LEU A 287 4.45 12.84 -27.60
C LEU A 287 4.28 14.37 -27.58
N VAL A 288 4.65 15.00 -26.48
CA VAL A 288 4.45 16.44 -26.24
C VAL A 288 5.65 17.26 -26.73
N GLY A 289 6.83 16.67 -26.76
CA GLY A 289 8.06 17.32 -27.22
C GLY A 289 8.62 18.36 -26.22
N PRO A 290 9.75 19.00 -26.59
CA PRO A 290 10.47 19.97 -25.75
C PRO A 290 9.71 21.23 -25.34
N GLN A 291 8.83 21.71 -26.23
CA GLN A 291 8.25 23.05 -26.13
C GLN A 291 6.88 23.04 -25.42
N GLY A 292 6.39 21.86 -25.02
CA GLY A 292 4.99 21.70 -24.68
C GLY A 292 4.11 21.73 -25.93
N TYR A 293 3.05 20.94 -25.95
CA TYR A 293 1.98 21.06 -26.94
C TYR A 293 0.84 21.80 -26.24
N LEU A 294 0.35 22.91 -26.82
CA LEU A 294 -0.79 23.70 -26.31
C LEU A 294 -0.61 24.37 -24.93
N GLY A 295 0.61 24.79 -24.56
CA GLY A 295 0.86 25.49 -23.29
C GLY A 295 0.80 24.59 -22.04
N ILE A 296 0.84 23.27 -22.24
CA ILE A 296 0.88 22.29 -21.14
C ILE A 296 2.31 22.26 -20.57
N ASP A 297 2.45 22.60 -19.28
CA ASP A 297 3.71 22.48 -18.55
C ASP A 297 4.13 21.00 -18.42
N VAL A 298 5.25 20.65 -19.07
CA VAL A 298 5.84 19.31 -19.11
C VAL A 298 6.94 19.16 -18.04
N SER A 299 6.84 19.83 -16.89
CA SER A 299 7.74 19.65 -15.75
C SER A 299 7.87 18.17 -15.33
N ALA A 300 9.00 17.80 -14.71
CA ALA A 300 9.25 16.42 -14.26
C ALA A 300 8.15 15.94 -13.29
N VAL A 301 7.69 16.87 -12.43
CA VAL A 301 6.56 16.66 -11.52
C VAL A 301 5.29 16.30 -12.29
N ASN A 302 4.89 17.12 -13.26
CA ASN A 302 3.64 16.90 -14.01
C ASN A 302 3.69 15.63 -14.84
N GLN A 303 4.85 15.30 -15.41
CA GLN A 303 5.03 14.04 -16.15
C GLN A 303 4.82 12.82 -15.26
N LEU A 304 5.48 12.75 -14.10
CA LEU A 304 5.32 11.59 -13.21
C LEU A 304 3.92 11.54 -12.60
N LEU A 305 3.33 12.69 -12.26
CA LEU A 305 1.95 12.78 -11.79
C LEU A 305 0.97 12.24 -12.82
N PHE A 306 1.03 12.73 -14.06
CA PHE A 306 0.13 12.33 -15.13
C PHE A 306 0.33 10.86 -15.51
N SER A 307 1.59 10.48 -15.76
CA SER A 307 1.97 9.11 -16.09
C SER A 307 1.56 8.12 -15.00
N GLY A 308 1.84 8.43 -13.73
CA GLY A 308 1.48 7.59 -12.60
C GLY A 308 -0.03 7.53 -12.36
N SER A 309 -0.76 8.61 -12.66
CA SER A 309 -2.23 8.61 -12.64
C SER A 309 -2.77 7.64 -13.69
N ILE A 310 -2.28 7.68 -14.92
CA ILE A 310 -2.66 6.73 -15.97
C ILE A 310 -2.25 5.30 -15.60
N ALA A 311 -1.07 5.11 -15.01
CA ALA A 311 -0.61 3.81 -14.58
C ALA A 311 -1.50 3.18 -13.48
N SER A 312 -2.36 3.97 -12.84
CA SER A 312 -3.37 3.49 -11.89
C SER A 312 -4.45 2.65 -12.56
N PHE A 313 -4.67 2.76 -13.88
CA PHE A 313 -5.63 1.95 -14.63
C PHE A 313 -5.29 0.47 -14.66
N TRP A 314 -4.04 0.09 -14.36
CA TRP A 314 -3.67 -1.30 -14.15
C TRP A 314 -4.46 -1.98 -13.03
N ILE A 315 -5.12 -1.23 -12.13
CA ILE A 315 -6.09 -1.79 -11.17
C ILE A 315 -7.20 -2.60 -11.86
N LEU A 316 -7.51 -2.29 -13.12
CA LEU A 316 -8.49 -3.04 -13.92
C LEU A 316 -8.03 -4.47 -14.24
N ALA A 317 -6.73 -4.77 -14.19
CA ALA A 317 -6.22 -6.13 -14.31
C ALA A 317 -6.68 -7.05 -13.14
N LEU A 318 -7.06 -6.45 -12.01
CA LEU A 318 -7.54 -7.18 -10.83
C LEU A 318 -9.02 -7.52 -10.93
N LEU A 319 -9.45 -8.49 -10.12
CA LEU A 319 -10.87 -8.82 -9.94
C LEU A 319 -11.62 -7.69 -9.21
N PRO A 320 -12.89 -7.40 -9.53
CA PRO A 320 -13.66 -6.31 -8.92
C PRO A 320 -13.63 -6.26 -7.38
N GLN A 321 -13.65 -7.43 -6.72
CA GLN A 321 -13.56 -7.53 -5.26
C GLN A 321 -12.24 -6.98 -4.72
N ARG A 322 -11.10 -7.38 -5.33
CA ARG A 322 -9.78 -6.88 -4.94
C ARG A 322 -9.56 -5.40 -5.28
N ARG A 323 -10.19 -4.90 -6.36
CA ARG A 323 -10.11 -3.47 -6.71
C ARG A 323 -10.60 -2.62 -5.55
N GLY A 324 -11.74 -2.97 -4.94
CA GLY A 324 -12.28 -2.22 -3.79
C GLY A 324 -11.37 -2.22 -2.57
N GLU A 325 -10.74 -3.35 -2.25
CA GLU A 325 -9.81 -3.45 -1.12
C GLU A 325 -8.57 -2.60 -1.33
N ILE A 326 -7.97 -2.66 -2.52
CA ILE A 326 -6.77 -1.89 -2.85
C ILE A 326 -7.10 -0.41 -2.99
N SER A 327 -8.19 -0.02 -3.67
CA SER A 327 -8.60 1.38 -3.76
C SER A 327 -8.75 2.00 -2.38
N LEU A 328 -9.42 1.30 -1.44
CA LEU A 328 -9.59 1.81 -0.08
C LEU A 328 -8.28 1.90 0.69
N TYR A 329 -7.37 0.94 0.50
CA TYR A 329 -6.05 1.01 1.10
C TYR A 329 -5.26 2.24 0.58
N VAL A 330 -5.22 2.43 -0.73
CA VAL A 330 -4.53 3.57 -1.38
C VAL A 330 -5.18 4.90 -0.96
N SER A 331 -6.52 4.97 -0.90
CA SER A 331 -7.25 6.16 -0.43
C SER A 331 -6.95 6.48 1.04
N ARG A 332 -6.85 5.48 1.93
CA ARG A 332 -6.44 5.75 3.32
C ARG A 332 -5.05 6.34 3.37
N LEU A 333 -4.12 5.74 2.64
CA LEU A 333 -2.74 6.21 2.59
C LEU A 333 -2.67 7.64 2.04
N SER A 334 -3.44 7.95 1.00
CA SER A 334 -3.48 9.29 0.41
C SER A 334 -4.01 10.33 1.40
N ILE A 335 -5.10 10.01 2.11
CA ILE A 335 -5.66 10.92 3.12
C ILE A 335 -4.68 11.13 4.28
N LEU A 336 -3.98 10.08 4.72
CA LEU A 336 -2.93 10.20 5.74
C LEU A 336 -1.81 11.14 5.29
N CYS A 337 -1.34 11.00 4.05
CA CYS A 337 -0.31 11.89 3.51
C CYS A 337 -0.81 13.33 3.44
N LEU A 338 -2.03 13.56 2.93
CA LEU A 338 -2.64 14.89 2.84
C LEU A 338 -2.86 15.52 4.22
N TRP A 339 -3.26 14.72 5.20
CA TRP A 339 -3.38 15.17 6.59
C TRP A 339 -2.01 15.62 7.14
N ASP A 340 -0.95 14.86 6.87
CA ASP A 340 0.40 15.23 7.28
C ASP A 340 0.91 16.49 6.57
N VAL A 341 0.57 16.67 5.29
CA VAL A 341 0.82 17.93 4.58
C VAL A 341 0.08 19.08 5.26
N TRP A 342 -1.23 18.94 5.47
CA TRP A 342 -2.07 19.94 6.12
C TRP A 342 -1.52 20.36 7.50
N ARG A 343 -1.18 19.38 8.35
CA ARG A 343 -0.60 19.64 9.69
C ARG A 343 0.72 20.41 9.60
N ARG A 344 1.60 20.04 8.67
CA ARG A 344 2.92 20.69 8.52
C ARG A 344 2.83 22.08 7.90
N SER A 345 1.81 22.34 7.09
CA SER A 345 1.54 23.66 6.53
C SER A 345 0.86 24.62 7.51
N GLY A 346 0.78 24.27 8.80
CA GLY A 346 0.14 25.11 9.83
C GLY A 346 -1.38 24.93 9.93
N GLY A 347 -1.94 23.90 9.28
CA GLY A 347 -3.36 23.60 9.33
C GLY A 347 -3.85 23.28 10.75
N ILE A 348 -5.10 23.68 11.03
CA ILE A 348 -5.76 23.41 12.31
C ILE A 348 -5.88 21.90 12.49
N HIS A 349 -5.44 21.41 13.65
CA HIS A 349 -5.57 20.01 14.03
C HIS A 349 -5.94 19.91 15.50
N LEU A 350 -6.84 18.97 15.81
CA LEU A 350 -7.25 18.71 17.17
C LEU A 350 -6.27 17.75 17.84
N LYS A 351 -5.79 18.09 19.04
CA LYS A 351 -4.96 17.19 19.84
C LYS A 351 -5.76 15.92 20.15
N TYR A 352 -5.21 14.75 19.79
CA TYR A 352 -5.88 13.45 19.90
C TYR A 352 -7.18 13.31 19.07
N GLY A 353 -7.36 14.12 18.02
CA GLY A 353 -8.53 14.03 17.14
C GLY A 353 -8.72 12.64 16.52
N GLU A 354 -7.64 11.86 16.34
CA GLU A 354 -7.72 10.48 15.85
C GLU A 354 -8.57 9.57 16.76
N ILE A 355 -8.60 9.85 18.07
CA ILE A 355 -9.36 9.08 19.05
C ILE A 355 -10.85 9.36 18.90
N LEU A 356 -11.23 10.63 18.75
CA LEU A 356 -12.61 11.03 18.53
C LEU A 356 -13.15 10.50 17.19
N LEU A 357 -12.32 10.56 16.14
CA LEU A 357 -12.65 9.99 14.84
C LEU A 357 -12.86 8.47 14.92
N ALA A 358 -11.96 7.76 15.62
CA ALA A 358 -12.11 6.33 15.85
C ALA A 358 -13.37 6.01 16.65
N ALA A 359 -13.66 6.76 17.72
CA ALA A 359 -14.84 6.61 18.57
C ALA A 359 -16.13 6.73 17.76
N GLY A 360 -16.26 7.82 16.99
CA GLY A 360 -17.43 8.08 16.16
C GLY A 360 -17.62 7.01 15.08
N ALA A 361 -16.54 6.64 14.39
CA ALA A 361 -16.58 5.60 13.37
C ALA A 361 -16.96 4.22 13.93
N TRP A 362 -16.43 3.87 15.10
CA TRP A 362 -16.71 2.62 15.79
C TRP A 362 -18.18 2.57 16.25
N ALA A 363 -18.67 3.64 16.89
CA ALA A 363 -20.07 3.78 17.29
C ALA A 363 -21.03 3.69 16.08
N GLN A 364 -20.67 4.31 14.96
CA GLN A 364 -21.44 4.21 13.72
C GLN A 364 -21.48 2.77 13.19
N LEU A 365 -20.33 2.07 13.14
CA LEU A 365 -20.27 0.67 12.69
C LEU A 365 -21.11 -0.26 13.58
N ALA A 366 -21.06 -0.07 14.90
CA ALA A 366 -21.88 -0.81 15.84
C ALA A 366 -23.38 -0.54 15.62
N SER A 367 -23.76 0.73 15.41
CA SER A 367 -25.15 1.12 15.12
C SER A 367 -25.65 0.50 13.82
N MET A 368 -24.83 0.53 12.76
CA MET A 368 -25.17 -0.07 11.48
C MET A 368 -25.35 -1.58 11.60
N ARG A 369 -24.49 -2.24 12.38
CA ARG A 369 -24.59 -3.68 12.65
C ARG A 369 -25.90 -4.04 13.36
N LYS A 370 -26.34 -3.25 14.34
CA LYS A 370 -27.66 -3.42 14.97
C LYS A 370 -28.81 -3.34 13.97
N GLN A 371 -28.69 -2.48 12.95
CA GLN A 371 -29.62 -2.38 11.83
C GLN A 371 -29.42 -3.48 10.76
N GLY A 372 -28.83 -4.62 11.12
CA GLY A 372 -28.57 -5.75 10.22
C GLY A 372 -27.50 -5.50 9.15
N ALA A 373 -26.63 -4.48 9.30
CA ALA A 373 -25.58 -4.26 8.30
C ALA A 373 -24.50 -5.33 8.40
N ARG A 374 -24.13 -5.91 7.25
CA ARG A 374 -22.85 -6.60 7.13
C ARG A 374 -21.72 -5.58 7.19
N VAL A 375 -21.03 -5.54 8.31
CA VAL A 375 -19.74 -4.84 8.44
C VAL A 375 -18.66 -5.76 7.85
N PRO A 376 -17.99 -5.38 6.74
CA PRO A 376 -16.94 -6.20 6.15
C PRO A 376 -15.60 -6.05 6.90
N GLY A 377 -14.67 -6.97 6.63
CA GLY A 377 -13.28 -6.87 7.09
C GLY A 377 -13.04 -7.21 8.56
N PHE A 378 -11.92 -6.73 9.11
CA PHE A 378 -11.49 -7.03 10.48
C PHE A 378 -12.46 -6.50 11.53
N VAL A 379 -13.09 -5.34 11.29
CA VAL A 379 -14.08 -4.79 12.22
C VAL A 379 -15.28 -5.72 12.36
N GLY A 380 -15.81 -6.22 11.24
CA GLY A 380 -16.91 -7.18 11.25
C GLY A 380 -16.56 -8.48 11.97
N MET A 381 -15.33 -8.96 11.77
CA MET A 381 -14.81 -10.16 12.45
C MET A 381 -14.64 -9.93 13.96
N GLY A 382 -14.07 -8.80 14.38
CA GLY A 382 -13.92 -8.43 15.78
C GLY A 382 -15.28 -8.34 16.48
N LEU A 383 -16.24 -7.64 15.86
CA LEU A 383 -17.61 -7.56 16.36
C LEU A 383 -18.31 -8.95 16.40
N ASN A 384 -18.03 -9.85 15.45
CA ASN A 384 -18.55 -11.24 15.50
C ASN A 384 -17.95 -12.07 16.64
N LEU A 385 -16.69 -11.84 16.99
CA LEU A 385 -16.03 -12.53 18.10
C LEU A 385 -16.59 -12.06 19.43
N ILE A 386 -16.87 -10.76 19.55
CA ILE A 386 -17.50 -10.15 20.73
C ILE A 386 -18.91 -10.68 20.91
N ASP A 387 -19.73 -10.73 19.85
CA ASP A 387 -21.11 -11.21 19.96
C ASP A 387 -21.22 -12.72 20.28
N LYS A 388 -20.10 -13.47 20.20
CA LYS A 388 -20.02 -14.90 20.54
C LYS A 388 -19.41 -15.16 21.93
N ALA A 389 -18.82 -14.14 22.54
CA ALA A 389 -18.24 -14.19 23.87
C ALA A 389 -19.28 -13.70 24.89
#